data_AF-A0A7V9RLE5-F1
#
_entry.id   AF-A0A7V9RLE5-F1
#
_cell.length_a   1.000
_cell.length_b   1.000
_cell.length_c   1.000
_cell.angle_alpha   90.00
_cell.angle_beta   90.00
_cell.angle_gamma   90.00
#
_symmetry.space_group_name_H-M   'P 1'
#
loop_
_entity.id
_entity.type
_entity.pdbx_description
1 polymer ?
#
loop_
_entity_poly.entity_id
_entity_poly.type
_entity_poly.pdbx_seq_one_letter_code
_entity_poly.pdbx_strand_id
1 'polypeptide(L)'
;MPTIDYSRFYRYEELIGILRAFAEENPDYIAMETIGTSHEGRAVPLLTLTNRNTGAAANKPAYWIDGNIHSIELSASSACLYFIDWLMKERSSNADVARALDTRAFYICPRINPDGAEWAMGDSPR
;
A
#
# COMPACT_ATOMS: atom_id res chain seq x y z
N MET A 1 -11.90 -8.36 3.40
CA MET A 1 -10.93 -7.30 3.11
C MET A 1 -11.25 -6.14 4.03
N PRO A 2 -10.25 -5.38 4.53
CA PRO A 2 -10.53 -4.24 5.39
C PRO A 2 -11.45 -3.24 4.67
N THR A 3 -12.47 -2.73 5.35
CA THR A 3 -13.33 -1.66 4.81
C THR A 3 -12.58 -0.33 4.92
N ILE A 4 -12.40 0.33 3.78
CA ILE A 4 -11.71 1.63 3.70
C ILE A 4 -12.75 2.74 3.60
N ASP A 5 -12.73 3.65 4.55
CA ASP A 5 -13.39 4.95 4.47
C ASP A 5 -12.50 5.93 3.69
N TYR A 6 -12.91 6.26 2.46
CA TYR A 6 -12.20 7.20 1.58
C TYR A 6 -12.58 8.67 1.81
N SER A 7 -13.45 8.96 2.79
CA SER A 7 -13.81 10.34 3.15
C SER A 7 -12.80 11.01 4.10
N ARG A 8 -11.78 10.26 4.57
CA ARG A 8 -10.77 10.74 5.50
C ARG A 8 -9.37 10.23 5.17
N PHE A 9 -8.37 10.85 5.81
CA PHE A 9 -7.01 10.34 5.86
C PHE A 9 -6.76 9.54 7.14
N TYR A 10 -5.83 8.59 7.06
CA TYR A 10 -5.47 7.71 8.17
C TYR A 10 -4.16 8.16 8.81
N ARG A 11 -4.15 8.19 10.15
CA ARG A 11 -2.92 8.27 10.94
C ARG A 11 -2.08 7.02 10.74
N TYR A 12 -0.79 7.12 11.05
CA TYR A 12 0.19 6.06 10.79
C TYR A 12 -0.24 4.69 11.32
N GLU A 13 -0.66 4.57 12.58
CA GLU A 13 -1.05 3.28 13.17
C GLU A 13 -2.27 2.66 12.47
N GLU A 14 -3.28 3.47 12.12
CA GLU A 14 -4.45 3.00 11.38
C GLU A 14 -4.08 2.55 9.97
N LEU A 15 -3.22 3.31 9.28
CA LEU A 15 -2.72 2.95 7.95
C LEU A 15 -1.97 1.62 8.00
N ILE A 16 -1.07 1.43 8.95
CA ILE A 16 -0.32 0.17 9.11
C ILE A 16 -1.27 -1.00 9.40
N GLY A 17 -2.29 -0.79 10.25
CA GLY A 17 -3.32 -1.79 10.52
C GLY A 17 -4.06 -2.23 9.26
N ILE A 18 -4.45 -1.26 8.42
CA ILE A 18 -5.10 -1.53 7.12
C ILE A 18 -4.20 -2.34 6.18
N LEU A 19 -2.93 -1.93 6.03
CA LEU A 19 -1.99 -2.61 5.13
C LEU A 19 -1.70 -4.05 5.59
N ARG A 20 -1.59 -4.25 6.91
CA ARG A 20 -1.43 -5.58 7.49
C ARG A 20 -2.65 -6.46 7.23
N ALA A 21 -3.86 -5.94 7.43
CA ALA A 21 -5.09 -6.66 7.14
C ALA A 21 -5.19 -7.08 5.65
N PHE A 22 -4.79 -6.21 4.71
CA PHE A 22 -4.72 -6.59 3.30
C PHE A 22 -3.79 -7.79 3.05
N ALA A 23 -2.62 -7.81 3.67
CA ALA A 23 -1.64 -8.89 3.54
C ALA A 23 -2.14 -10.20 4.18
N GLU A 24 -2.68 -10.13 5.39
CA GLU A 24 -3.19 -11.30 6.13
C GLU A 24 -4.39 -11.95 5.45
N GLU A 25 -5.28 -11.15 4.86
CA GLU A 25 -6.50 -11.66 4.23
C GLU A 25 -6.28 -12.12 2.77
N ASN A 26 -5.16 -11.74 2.14
CA ASN A 26 -4.85 -12.13 0.76
C ASN A 26 -3.41 -12.69 0.63
N PRO A 27 -3.04 -13.74 1.38
CA PRO A 27 -1.68 -14.24 1.48
C PRO A 27 -1.15 -14.91 0.20
N ASP A 28 -2.00 -15.19 -0.79
CA ASP A 28 -1.56 -15.66 -2.12
C ASP A 28 -1.17 -14.51 -3.06
N TYR A 29 -1.57 -13.28 -2.71
CA TYR A 29 -1.42 -12.10 -3.55
C TYR A 29 -0.54 -11.02 -2.95
N ILE A 30 -0.62 -10.80 -1.64
CA ILE A 30 -0.03 -9.65 -0.96
C ILE A 30 1.01 -10.12 0.06
N ALA A 31 2.19 -9.50 0.08
CA ALA A 31 3.12 -9.55 1.21
C ALA A 31 3.35 -8.13 1.70
N MET A 32 3.60 -7.99 2.99
CA MET A 32 4.01 -6.74 3.60
C MET A 32 5.44 -6.89 4.12
N GLU A 33 6.27 -5.89 3.86
CA GLU A 33 7.59 -5.77 4.45
C GLU A 33 7.87 -4.33 4.88
N THR A 34 8.95 -4.14 5.63
CA THR A 34 9.47 -2.81 5.99
C THR A 34 10.75 -2.57 5.20
N ILE A 35 10.77 -1.50 4.41
CA ILE A 35 11.92 -1.16 3.54
C ILE A 35 12.87 -0.13 4.15
N GLY A 36 12.52 0.37 5.33
CA GLY A 36 13.34 1.33 6.03
C GLY A 36 12.68 1.82 7.31
N THR A 37 13.40 2.68 8.00
CA THR A 37 12.93 3.34 9.21
C THR A 37 13.11 4.84 9.02
N SER A 38 12.08 5.60 9.37
CA SER A 38 12.08 7.06 9.29
C SER A 38 13.00 7.68 10.34
N HIS A 39 13.14 9.01 10.30
CA HIS A 39 13.97 9.74 11.23
C HIS A 39 13.48 9.60 12.68
N GLU A 40 12.15 9.64 12.89
CA GLU A 40 11.53 9.46 14.21
C GLU A 40 11.23 7.99 14.55
N GLY A 41 11.77 7.03 13.79
CA GLY A 41 11.70 5.60 14.15
C GLY A 41 10.48 4.84 13.63
N ARG A 42 9.67 5.42 12.73
CA ARG A 42 8.51 4.73 12.12
C ARG A 42 8.95 3.84 10.98
N ALA A 43 8.37 2.65 10.87
CA ALA A 43 8.62 1.76 9.74
C ALA A 43 8.05 2.37 8.44
N VAL A 44 8.78 2.21 7.34
CA VAL A 44 8.30 2.56 6.00
C VAL A 44 7.73 1.30 5.37
N PRO A 45 6.39 1.18 5.22
CA PRO A 45 5.75 -0.06 4.77
C PRO A 45 5.82 -0.20 3.26
N LEU A 46 6.05 -1.43 2.78
CA LEU A 46 5.91 -1.81 1.38
C LEU A 46 4.95 -3.00 1.27
N LEU A 47 3.98 -2.92 0.36
CA LEU A 47 3.22 -4.07 -0.08
C LEU A 47 3.71 -4.56 -1.44
N THR A 48 3.98 -5.85 -1.55
CA THR A 48 4.19 -6.53 -2.83
C THR A 48 2.91 -7.26 -3.23
N LEU A 49 2.30 -6.88 -4.36
CA LEU A 49 1.11 -7.49 -4.91
C LEU A 49 1.44 -8.23 -6.21
N THR A 50 1.18 -9.53 -6.25
CA THR A 50 1.31 -10.39 -7.44
C THR A 50 0.62 -11.73 -7.20
N ASN A 51 0.11 -12.40 -8.22
CA ASN A 51 -0.36 -13.78 -8.05
C ASN A 51 0.83 -14.73 -7.84
N ARG A 52 1.02 -15.25 -6.64
CA ARG A 52 2.15 -16.14 -6.32
C ARG A 52 2.08 -17.49 -7.03
N ASN A 53 0.89 -17.92 -7.43
CA ASN A 53 0.69 -19.19 -8.13
C ASN A 53 1.23 -19.18 -9.57
N THR A 54 1.45 -17.99 -10.15
CA THR A 54 2.04 -17.84 -11.49
C THR A 54 3.52 -17.48 -11.46
N GLY A 55 4.15 -17.56 -10.28
CA GLY A 55 5.59 -17.33 -10.09
C GLY A 55 5.89 -16.25 -9.05
N ALA A 56 7.14 -16.26 -8.55
CA ALA A 56 7.61 -15.30 -7.57
C ALA A 56 7.64 -13.86 -8.12
N ALA A 57 7.38 -12.86 -7.27
CA ALA A 57 7.37 -11.44 -7.64
C ALA A 57 8.70 -10.99 -8.28
N ALA A 58 9.83 -11.47 -7.77
CA ALA A 58 11.17 -11.17 -8.27
C ALA A 58 11.44 -11.65 -9.71
N ASN A 59 10.63 -12.58 -10.22
CA ASN A 59 10.77 -13.12 -11.57
C ASN A 59 9.84 -12.41 -12.59
N LYS A 60 9.05 -11.43 -12.16
CA LYS A 60 8.09 -10.71 -13.00
C LYS A 60 8.52 -9.25 -13.18
N PRO A 61 8.23 -8.62 -14.33
CA PRO A 61 8.38 -7.18 -14.48
C PRO A 61 7.65 -6.42 -13.37
N ALA A 62 8.33 -5.41 -12.83
CA ALA A 62 7.90 -4.70 -11.63
C ALA A 62 7.37 -3.30 -11.97
N TYR A 63 6.30 -2.90 -11.28
CA TYR A 63 5.88 -1.52 -11.15
C TYR A 63 6.11 -1.05 -9.72
N TRP A 64 6.80 0.07 -9.57
CA TRP A 64 6.92 0.79 -8.30
C TRP A 64 5.88 1.89 -8.24
N ILE A 65 5.15 1.96 -7.14
CA ILE A 65 4.12 2.96 -6.88
C ILE A 65 4.31 3.44 -5.45
N ASP A 66 4.51 4.74 -5.26
CA ASP A 66 4.59 5.32 -3.93
C ASP A 66 3.69 6.54 -3.78
N GLY A 67 3.42 6.87 -2.52
CA GLY A 67 2.61 8.00 -2.14
C GLY A 67 3.15 8.73 -0.92
N ASN A 68 2.83 10.02 -0.87
CA ASN A 68 3.08 10.89 0.27
C ASN A 68 4.57 10.96 0.68
N ILE A 69 5.42 11.26 -0.29
CA ILE A 69 6.81 11.68 -0.04
C ILE A 69 6.85 13.10 0.56
N HIS A 70 6.01 14.01 0.06
CA HIS A 70 5.76 15.30 0.69
C HIS A 70 4.67 15.15 1.76
N SER A 71 4.94 15.68 2.95
CA SER A 71 4.13 15.48 4.17
C SER A 71 2.63 15.77 3.97
N ILE A 72 2.31 16.88 3.31
CA ILE A 72 0.93 17.38 3.17
C ILE A 72 0.14 16.75 2.01
N GLU A 73 0.80 16.01 1.11
CA GLU A 73 0.16 15.39 -0.06
C GLU A 73 -0.48 14.04 0.32
N LEU A 74 -1.35 14.06 1.32
CA LEU A 74 -1.96 12.85 1.91
C LEU A 74 -2.82 12.07 0.91
N SER A 75 -3.39 12.75 -0.09
CA SER A 75 -4.19 12.13 -1.17
C SER A 75 -3.42 11.06 -1.94
N ALA A 76 -2.11 11.19 -2.10
CA ALA A 76 -1.29 10.16 -2.75
C ALA A 76 -1.25 8.84 -1.94
N SER A 77 -1.30 8.94 -0.60
CA SER A 77 -1.43 7.75 0.27
C SER A 77 -2.78 7.07 0.07
N SER A 78 -3.87 7.85 0.01
CA SER A 78 -5.21 7.34 -0.26
C SER A 78 -5.33 6.72 -1.66
N ALA A 79 -4.67 7.29 -2.67
CA ALA A 79 -4.64 6.72 -4.02
C ALA A 79 -3.94 5.36 -4.05
N CYS A 80 -2.84 5.19 -3.30
CA CYS A 80 -2.18 3.89 -3.15
C CYS A 80 -3.11 2.87 -2.48
N LEU A 81 -3.79 3.24 -1.39
CA LEU A 81 -4.76 2.39 -0.72
C LEU A 81 -5.91 1.98 -1.64
N TYR A 82 -6.45 2.94 -2.41
CA TYR A 82 -7.50 2.67 -3.38
C TYR A 82 -7.03 1.69 -4.45
N PHE A 83 -5.80 1.84 -4.95
CA PHE A 83 -5.26 0.95 -5.96
C PHE A 83 -5.08 -0.48 -5.44
N ILE A 84 -4.60 -0.64 -4.20
CA ILE A 84 -4.51 -1.95 -3.52
C ILE A 84 -5.89 -2.60 -3.42
N ASP A 85 -6.87 -1.87 -2.88
CA ASP A 85 -8.25 -2.33 -2.69
C ASP A 85 -8.90 -2.71 -4.03
N TRP A 86 -8.73 -1.87 -5.04
CA TRP A 86 -9.27 -2.10 -6.39
C TRP A 86 -8.66 -3.33 -7.06
N LEU A 87 -7.33 -3.49 -7.02
CA LEU A 87 -6.66 -4.68 -7.55
C LEU A 87 -7.21 -5.95 -6.90
N MET A 88 -7.44 -5.93 -5.59
CA MET A 88 -7.99 -7.10 -4.89
C MET A 88 -9.46 -7.32 -5.23
N LYS A 89 -10.30 -6.29 -5.25
CA LYS A 89 -11.73 -6.43 -5.57
C LYS A 89 -11.97 -6.94 -7.00
N GLU A 90 -11.18 -6.44 -7.96
CA GLU A 90 -11.39 -6.72 -9.38
C GLU A 90 -10.66 -7.98 -9.89
N ARG A 91 -9.79 -8.60 -9.10
CA ARG A 91 -8.95 -9.74 -9.54
C ARG A 91 -9.73 -10.92 -10.14
N SER A 92 -10.98 -11.11 -9.74
CA SER A 92 -11.82 -12.24 -10.19
C SER A 92 -12.81 -11.85 -11.29
N SER A 93 -13.17 -10.56 -11.40
CA SER A 93 -14.21 -10.04 -12.31
C SER A 93 -13.62 -9.32 -13.52
N ASN A 94 -12.40 -8.83 -13.44
CA ASN A 94 -11.74 -8.04 -14.47
C ASN A 94 -10.53 -8.78 -15.03
N ALA A 95 -10.63 -9.21 -16.29
CA ALA A 95 -9.58 -9.98 -16.96
C ALA A 95 -8.24 -9.22 -17.10
N ASP A 96 -8.27 -7.89 -17.21
CA ASP A 96 -7.04 -7.10 -17.28
C ASP A 96 -6.35 -7.01 -15.91
N VAL A 97 -7.11 -6.92 -14.82
CA VAL A 97 -6.56 -6.95 -13.46
C VAL A 97 -5.97 -8.33 -13.14
N ALA A 98 -6.69 -9.40 -13.45
CA ALA A 98 -6.19 -10.77 -13.29
C ALA A 98 -4.87 -10.97 -14.05
N ARG A 99 -4.85 -10.63 -15.34
CA ARG A 99 -3.65 -10.70 -16.19
C ARG A 99 -2.52 -9.79 -15.67
N ALA A 100 -2.84 -8.64 -15.10
CA ALA A 100 -1.85 -7.75 -14.50
C ALA A 100 -1.17 -8.41 -13.29
N LEU A 101 -1.94 -8.98 -12.36
CA LEU A 101 -1.42 -9.68 -11.18
C LEU A 101 -0.68 -10.97 -11.55
N ASP A 102 -1.12 -11.67 -12.60
CA ASP A 102 -0.49 -12.91 -13.05
C ASP A 102 0.90 -12.68 -13.63
N THR A 103 1.11 -11.61 -14.40
CA THR A 103 2.35 -11.43 -15.14
C THR A 103 3.24 -10.29 -14.65
N ARG A 104 2.81 -9.51 -13.65
CA ARG A 104 3.60 -8.40 -13.06
C ARG A 104 3.66 -8.48 -11.55
N ALA A 105 4.60 -7.76 -10.97
CA ALA A 105 4.65 -7.45 -9.55
C ALA A 105 4.42 -5.95 -9.33
N PHE A 106 3.56 -5.60 -8.38
CA PHE A 106 3.36 -4.22 -7.93
C PHE A 106 3.98 -4.05 -6.56
N TYR A 107 4.92 -3.12 -6.43
CA TYR A 107 5.54 -2.72 -5.18
C TYR A 107 4.95 -1.37 -4.80
N ILE A 108 4.08 -1.37 -3.78
CA ILE A 108 3.26 -0.21 -3.41
C ILE A 108 3.66 0.27 -2.02
N CYS A 109 4.21 1.48 -1.93
CA CYS A 109 4.58 2.14 -0.68
C CYS A 109 3.65 3.35 -0.41
N PRO A 110 2.55 3.18 0.33
CA PRO A 110 1.55 4.24 0.51
C PRO A 110 2.03 5.44 1.34
N ARG A 111 3.16 5.31 2.05
CA ARG A 111 3.64 6.33 2.98
C ARG A 111 5.17 6.33 3.04
N ILE A 112 5.79 7.08 2.14
CA ILE A 112 7.25 7.26 2.12
C ILE A 112 7.73 8.14 3.27
N ASN A 113 6.97 9.20 3.61
CA ASN A 113 7.30 10.14 4.68
C ASN A 113 6.31 10.03 5.85
N PRO A 114 6.42 8.98 6.70
CA PRO A 114 5.49 8.78 7.80
C PRO A 114 5.59 9.88 8.88
N ASP A 115 6.78 10.41 9.14
CA ASP A 115 6.97 11.44 10.19
C ASP A 115 6.32 12.76 9.79
N GLY A 116 6.59 13.23 8.57
CA GLY A 116 6.02 14.46 8.05
C GLY A 116 4.49 14.38 7.94
N ALA A 117 3.94 13.22 7.55
CA ALA A 117 2.50 13.02 7.55
C ALA A 117 1.88 13.12 8.95
N GLU A 118 2.53 12.52 9.95
CA GLU A 118 2.08 12.56 11.34
C GLU A 118 2.15 13.97 11.93
N TRP A 119 3.15 14.77 11.54
CA TRP A 119 3.22 16.19 11.86
C TRP A 119 2.09 16.98 11.18
N ALA A 120 1.87 16.79 9.88
CA ALA A 120 0.84 17.51 9.12
C ALA A 120 -0.59 17.22 9.61
N MET A 121 -0.86 15.99 10.05
CA MET A 121 -2.17 15.58 10.55
C MET A 121 -2.35 15.82 12.06
N GLY A 122 -1.36 16.38 12.77
CA GLY A 122 -1.43 16.56 14.22
C GLY A 122 -2.46 17.62 14.62
N ASP A 123 -2.93 17.58 15.88
CA ASP A 123 -3.87 18.58 16.41
C ASP A 123 -3.35 20.02 16.32
N SER A 124 -2.03 20.16 16.33
CA SER A 124 -1.31 21.40 16.01
C SER A 124 -0.26 21.09 14.95
N PRO A 125 -0.62 21.21 13.65
CA PRO A 125 0.26 20.87 12.55
C PRO A 125 1.57 21.68 12.60
N ARG A 126 2.68 21.04 12.23
CA ARG A 126 4.01 21.65 12.17
C ARG A 126 4.49 21.80 10.74
#